data_AF-A0A7Y0JX92-F1
#
_entry.id   AF-A0A7Y0JX92-F1
#
_cell.length_a   1.000
_cell.length_b   1.000
_cell.length_c   1.000
_cell.angle_alpha   90.00
_cell.angle_beta   90.00
_cell.angle_gamma   90.00
#
_symmetry.space_group_name_H-M   'P 1'
#
loop_
_entity.id
_entity.type
_entity.pdbx_description
1 polymer ?
#
loop_
_entity_poly.entity_id
_entity_poly.type
_entity_poly.pdbx_seq_one_letter_code
_entity_poly.pdbx_strand_id
1 'polypeptide(L)' 'MTDLTGEPAIPDPAERAQRNAALLADNIETGWWDNHGRPAPWPDDIDQWQPVTGEPTTKKPDEQPF' A
#
# COMPACT_ATOMS: atom_id res chain seq x y z
N MET A 1 7.56 -2.84 16.45
CA MET A 1 8.31 -4.12 16.40
C MET A 1 9.04 -4.16 15.07
N THR A 2 10.38 -4.18 15.07
CA THR A 2 11.18 -4.31 13.84
C THR A 2 11.50 -5.78 13.62
N ASP A 3 11.19 -6.29 12.43
CA ASP A 3 11.72 -7.58 11.98
C ASP A 3 13.26 -7.53 12.00
N LEU A 4 13.90 -8.67 12.27
CA LEU A 4 15.34 -8.81 12.54
C LEU A 4 16.27 -8.36 11.39
N THR A 5 15.71 -7.93 10.28
CA THR A 5 16.39 -7.53 9.04
C THR A 5 16.56 -6.00 8.91
N GLY A 6 15.91 -5.20 9.77
CA GLY A 6 15.98 -3.73 9.71
C GLY A 6 15.16 -3.08 8.60
N GLU A 7 14.40 -3.87 7.84
CA GLU A 7 13.41 -3.37 6.88
C GLU A 7 12.13 -2.94 7.61
N PRO A 8 11.46 -1.85 7.17
CA PRO A 8 10.18 -1.44 7.73
C PRO A 8 9.12 -2.51 7.44
N ALA A 9 8.88 -3.36 8.43
CA ALA A 9 7.83 -4.37 8.37
C ALA A 9 6.44 -3.70 8.26
N ILE A 10 5.58 -4.26 7.42
CA ILE A 10 4.16 -3.91 7.38
C ILE A 10 3.59 -4.12 8.79
N PRO A 11 2.93 -3.12 9.40
CA PRO A 11 2.35 -3.27 10.73
C PRO A 11 1.28 -4.36 10.76
N ASP A 12 1.14 -5.01 11.93
CA ASP A 12 0.08 -6.00 12.15
C ASP A 12 -1.31 -5.41 11.82
N PRO A 13 -2.29 -6.24 11.39
CA PRO A 13 -3.62 -5.77 11.02
C PRO A 13 -4.31 -4.92 12.11
N ALA A 14 -4.13 -5.28 13.39
CA ALA A 14 -4.69 -4.53 14.51
C ALA A 14 -4.03 -3.16 14.72
N GLU A 15 -2.73 -3.03 14.44
CA GLU A 15 -2.03 -1.75 14.50
C GLU A 15 -2.42 -0.87 13.31
N ARG A 16 -2.57 -1.44 12.11
CA ARG A 16 -3.07 -0.74 10.93
C ARG A 16 -4.47 -0.20 11.12
N ALA A 17 -5.38 -1.00 11.68
CA ALA A 17 -6.75 -0.56 11.98
C ALA A 17 -6.78 0.65 12.91
N GLN A 18 -5.96 0.64 13.98
CA GLN A 18 -5.84 1.78 14.89
C GLN A 18 -5.29 3.04 14.21
N ARG A 19 -4.26 2.88 13.36
CA ARG A 19 -3.67 4.00 12.61
C ARG A 19 -4.64 4.57 11.58
N ASN A 20 -5.39 3.73 10.87
CA ASN A 20 -6.41 4.15 9.93
C ASN A 20 -7.55 4.90 10.63
N ALA A 21 -7.96 4.46 11.82
CA ALA A 21 -8.96 5.15 12.62
C ALA A 21 -8.49 6.55 13.04
N ALA A 22 -7.24 6.68 13.50
CA ALA A 22 -6.65 7.98 13.84
C ALA A 22 -6.52 8.87 12.60
N LEU A 23 -6.07 8.32 11.46
CA LEU A 23 -5.94 9.04 10.20
C LEU A 23 -7.25 9.70 9.76
N LEU A 24 -8.34 8.95 9.83
CA LEU A 24 -9.67 9.43 9.45
C LEU A 24 -10.25 10.43 10.45
N ALA A 25 -9.90 10.30 11.74
CA ALA A 25 -10.38 11.20 12.79
C ALA A 25 -9.65 12.56 12.77
N ASP A 26 -8.32 12.54 12.62
CA ASP A 26 -7.48 13.74 12.64
C ASP A 26 -7.32 14.38 11.26
N ASN A 27 -7.83 13.74 10.20
CA ASN A 27 -7.75 14.18 8.81
C ASN A 27 -6.31 14.57 8.39
N ILE A 28 -5.35 13.75 8.82
CA ILE A 28 -3.92 13.98 8.58
C ILE A 28 -3.65 13.78 7.08
N GLU A 29 -3.06 14.78 6.43
CA GLU A 29 -2.75 14.72 5.00
C GLU A 29 -1.70 13.64 4.71
N THR A 30 -2.10 12.59 3.99
CA THR A 30 -1.20 11.53 3.50
C THR A 30 -0.71 11.78 2.08
N GLY A 31 -1.28 12.77 1.39
CA GLY A 31 -1.08 13.01 -0.05
C GLY A 31 -1.91 12.10 -0.96
N TRP A 32 -2.70 11.19 -0.39
CA TRP A 32 -3.60 10.28 -1.10
C TRP A 32 -5.00 10.42 -0.53
N TRP A 33 -6.00 10.56 -1.39
CA TRP A 33 -7.38 10.83 -0.99
C TRP A 33 -8.32 9.79 -1.58
N ASP A 34 -9.34 9.41 -0.82
CA ASP A 34 -10.43 8.60 -1.33
C ASP A 34 -11.41 9.44 -2.18
N ASN A 35 -12.39 8.77 -2.80
CA ASN A 35 -13.42 9.45 -3.62
C ASN A 35 -14.32 10.41 -2.82
N HIS A 36 -14.27 10.36 -1.49
CA HIS A 36 -15.02 11.21 -0.59
C HIS A 36 -14.19 12.37 -0.02
N GLY A 37 -12.93 12.52 -0.47
CA GLY A 37 -12.04 13.58 -0.02
C GLY A 37 -11.50 13.37 1.39
N ARG A 38 -11.40 12.12 1.85
CA ARG A 38 -10.75 11.75 3.12
C ARG A 38 -9.35 11.19 2.84
N PRO A 39 -8.40 11.33 3.77
CA PRO A 39 -7.10 10.69 3.62
C PRO A 39 -7.27 9.19 3.43
N ALA A 40 -6.65 8.64 2.39
CA ALA A 40 -6.79 7.23 2.04
C ALA A 40 -6.11 6.35 3.11
N PRO A 41 -6.85 5.45 3.78
CA PRO A 41 -6.29 4.53 4.75
C PRO A 41 -5.43 3.45 4.08
N TRP A 42 -4.60 2.76 4.87
CA TRP A 42 -3.91 1.55 4.39
C TRP A 42 -4.94 0.47 4.06
N PRO A 43 -4.83 -0.21 2.90
CA PRO A 43 -5.72 -1.29 2.55
C PRO A 43 -5.51 -2.51 3.45
N ASP A 44 -6.57 -3.28 3.69
CA ASP A 44 -6.55 -4.44 4.59
C ASP A 44 -5.65 -5.56 4.07
N ASP A 45 -5.58 -5.75 2.75
CA ASP A 45 -4.89 -6.83 2.05
C ASP A 45 -3.44 -6.51 1.65
N ILE A 46 -2.85 -5.41 2.15
CA ILE A 46 -1.46 -5.03 1.81
C ILE A 46 -0.43 -6.10 2.17
N ASP A 47 -0.71 -6.93 3.18
CA ASP A 47 0.13 -8.08 3.56
C ASP A 47 0.07 -9.24 2.55
N GLN A 48 -0.95 -9.26 1.69
CA GLN A 48 -1.10 -10.21 0.58
C GLN A 48 -0.41 -9.72 -0.69
N TRP A 49 0.03 -8.45 -0.70
CA TRP A 49 0.78 -7.90 -1.81
C TRP A 49 2.08 -8.67 -1.96
N GLN A 50 2.27 -9.21 -3.15
CA GLN A 50 3.47 -9.93 -3.53
C GLN A 50 3.93 -9.38 -4.87
N PRO A 51 5.25 -9.16 -5.05
CA PRO A 51 5.77 -8.77 -6.35
C PRO A 51 5.44 -9.88 -7.34
N VAL A 52 4.80 -9.52 -8.45
CA VAL A 52 4.58 -10.46 -9.54
C VAL A 52 5.95 -10.70 -10.20
N THR A 53 6.62 -11.80 -9.86
CA THR A 53 7.89 -12.24 -10.48
C THR A 53 7.65 -12.83 -11.87
N GLY A 54 6.73 -12.26 -12.65
CA GLY A 54 6.76 -12.45 -14.09
C GLY A 54 8.05 -11.81 -14.60
N GLU A 55 8.86 -12.57 -15.36
CA GLU A 55 9.93 -11.96 -16.13
C GLU A 55 9.36 -10.74 -16.86
N PRO A 56 9.99 -9.56 -16.78
CA PRO A 56 9.55 -8.45 -17.60
C PRO A 56 9.61 -8.96 -19.03
N THR A 57 8.45 -9.16 -19.65
CA THR A 57 8.42 -9.43 -21.08
C THR A 57 9.13 -8.23 -21.68
N THR A 58 10.33 -8.46 -22.21
CA THR A 58 11.04 -7.44 -22.98
C THR A 58 10.21 -7.24 -24.23
N LYS A 59 9.13 -6.49 -24.11
CA LYS A 59 8.35 -6.01 -25.24
C LYS A 59 9.24 -4.98 -25.91
N LYS A 60 9.52 -5.21 -27.18
CA LYS A 60 10.11 -4.16 -28.01
C LYS A 60 9.18 -2.94 -27.94
N PRO A 61 9.69 -1.70 -28.02
CA PRO A 61 8.87 -0.48 -27.94
C PRO A 61 7.67 -0.45 -28.91
N ASP A 62 7.68 -1.29 -29.94
CA ASP A 62 6.70 -1.33 -31.03
C ASP A 62 5.48 -2.25 -30.80
N GLU A 63 5.44 -3.05 -29.73
CA GLU A 63 4.31 -3.97 -29.46
C GLU A 63 3.40 -3.47 -28.34
N GLN A 64 2.49 -2.55 -28.67
CA GLN A 64 1.29 -2.31 -27.86
C GLN A 64 0.19 -3.31 -28.23
N PRO A 65 -0.50 -3.95 -27.25
CA PRO A 65 -1.66 -4.78 -27.52
C PRO A 65 -2.87 -3.92 -27.90
N PHE A 66 -3.64 -4.37 -28.91
CA PHE A 66 -4.95 -3.84 -29.28
C PHE A 66 -6.04 -4.30 -28.30
#